data_AF-A0A9E3W0D7-F1
#
_entry.id   AF-A0A9E3W0D7-F1
#
_cell.length_a   1.000
_cell.length_b   1.000
_cell.length_c   1.000
_cell.angle_alpha   90.00
_cell.angle_beta   90.00
_cell.angle_gamma   90.00
#
_symmetry.space_group_name_H-M   'P 1'
#
loop_
_entity.id
_entity.type
_entity.pdbx_description
1 polymer ?
#
loop_
_entity_poly.entity_id
_entity_poly.type
_entity_poly.pdbx_seq_one_letter_code
_entity_poly.pdbx_strand_id
1 'polypeptide(L)'
;MKALNLICLTLLVVAAPLFAQESFQPYVAKVNGDSVRLRSGASLAHPPVAVMAEGDELTVVSEKDGWATVQLPASAPCWISADFVKGANDGKSYTVTGNKVNLRVSPDTNFFPVGQAEKDQVLVIAKGEDGKPASENGYVKVVPPANAHGAVSLEFLNKVKNVAPEKVEAVKIETPEQAPPKPADGESIIPKGDQPAVAKDTQKQPAKREPTKAELDDERKTFAELERMLDDEIKKPAGEVNLTEIRKMFEQFTEFSLDKNIGEKAALYIEKIDLTVKLINAEKARLDKEAADRKAEAERIAREATEKPKEPEQPKGPVEYLAIGTVGSHGKTAKTPASHRLYDADGNVLYDLRWDKGDLGKLMGSNVGIVGKVKSYDGWAHKVVVIERIDVIETEETK
;
A
#
# COMPACT_ATOMS: atom_id res chain seq x y z
N MET A 1 -74.09 26.29 -22.63
CA MET A 1 -72.79 26.99 -22.53
C MET A 1 -72.19 26.70 -21.17
N LYS A 2 -70.90 26.31 -21.11
CA LYS A 2 -70.05 26.24 -19.89
C LYS A 2 -70.50 25.23 -18.81
N ALA A 3 -69.64 24.47 -18.13
CA ALA A 3 -68.25 24.11 -18.38
C ALA A 3 -68.00 22.73 -17.75
N LEU A 4 -67.12 21.91 -18.35
CA LEU A 4 -66.74 20.60 -17.80
C LEU A 4 -65.35 20.73 -17.15
N ASN A 5 -65.24 20.44 -15.86
CA ASN A 5 -63.98 20.52 -15.13
C ASN A 5 -63.01 19.42 -15.60
N LEU A 6 -61.93 19.82 -16.28
CA LEU A 6 -60.83 18.94 -16.62
C LEU A 6 -59.76 19.00 -15.52
N ILE A 7 -59.73 17.99 -14.66
CA ILE A 7 -58.71 17.85 -13.62
C ILE A 7 -57.39 17.45 -14.29
N CYS A 8 -56.48 18.42 -14.44
CA CYS A 8 -55.14 18.18 -14.97
C CYS A 8 -54.27 17.57 -13.87
N LEU A 9 -54.19 16.23 -13.84
CA LEU A 9 -53.28 15.51 -12.95
C LEU A 9 -51.83 15.72 -13.40
N THR A 10 -51.15 16.70 -12.80
CA THR A 10 -49.74 17.00 -13.09
C THR A 10 -48.84 15.88 -12.59
N LEU A 11 -48.47 14.98 -13.50
CA LEU A 11 -47.47 13.95 -13.25
C LEU A 11 -46.09 14.64 -13.08
N LEU A 12 -45.66 14.84 -11.83
CA LEU A 12 -44.33 15.36 -11.52
C LEU A 12 -43.29 14.28 -11.87
N VAL A 13 -42.78 14.31 -13.09
CA VAL A 13 -41.63 13.49 -13.49
C VAL A 13 -40.41 14.02 -12.76
N VAL A 14 -40.10 13.41 -11.61
CA VAL A 14 -38.81 13.58 -10.94
C VAL A 14 -37.77 12.95 -11.85
N ALA A 15 -37.15 13.77 -12.69
CA ALA A 15 -35.95 13.42 -13.43
C ALA A 15 -34.82 13.22 -12.41
N ALA A 16 -34.71 11.99 -11.87
CA ALA A 16 -33.52 11.56 -11.19
C ALA A 16 -32.34 11.79 -12.15
N PRO A 17 -31.26 12.47 -11.73
CA PRO A 17 -30.08 12.57 -12.58
C PRO A 17 -29.60 11.16 -12.86
N LEU A 18 -29.64 10.74 -14.13
CA LEU A 18 -28.77 9.66 -14.59
C LEU A 18 -27.35 10.15 -14.36
N PHE A 19 -26.77 9.78 -13.23
CA PHE A 19 -25.34 9.66 -13.11
C PHE A 19 -24.94 8.60 -14.14
N ALA A 20 -24.55 9.07 -15.32
CA ALA A 20 -23.91 8.24 -16.32
C ALA A 20 -22.64 7.71 -15.66
N GLN A 21 -22.71 6.47 -15.19
CA GLN A 21 -21.56 5.78 -14.65
C GLN A 21 -20.55 5.67 -15.79
N GLU A 22 -19.47 6.46 -15.73
CA GLU A 22 -18.44 6.46 -16.76
C GLU A 22 -17.91 5.03 -16.89
N SER A 23 -18.31 4.38 -18.00
CA SER A 23 -17.85 3.04 -18.31
C SER A 23 -16.37 3.13 -18.61
N PHE A 24 -15.54 2.67 -17.67
CA PHE A 24 -14.09 2.62 -17.82
C PHE A 24 -13.74 2.03 -19.20
N GLN A 25 -13.03 2.80 -20.02
CA GLN A 25 -12.59 2.35 -21.32
C GLN A 25 -11.23 1.68 -21.17
N PRO A 26 -11.10 0.37 -21.45
CA PRO A 26 -9.81 -0.30 -21.45
C PRO A 26 -8.81 0.44 -22.33
N TYR A 27 -7.53 0.38 -21.99
CA TYR A 27 -6.50 1.08 -22.73
C TYR A 27 -5.17 0.34 -22.65
N VAL A 28 -4.31 0.53 -23.64
CA VAL A 28 -2.93 0.04 -23.57
C VAL A 28 -2.06 1.10 -22.91
N ALA A 29 -1.36 0.67 -21.87
CA ALA A 29 -0.27 1.39 -21.23
C ALA A 29 1.08 0.82 -21.66
N LYS A 30 2.12 1.64 -21.61
CA LYS A 30 3.51 1.20 -21.63
C LYS A 30 4.12 1.28 -20.25
N VAL A 31 4.88 0.25 -19.90
CA VAL A 31 5.71 0.24 -18.69
C VAL A 31 6.81 1.29 -18.85
N ASN A 32 7.00 2.14 -17.82
CA ASN A 32 7.88 3.32 -17.88
C ASN A 32 9.16 3.19 -17.03
N GLY A 33 9.49 1.98 -16.57
CA GLY A 33 10.71 1.69 -15.83
C GLY A 33 11.06 0.20 -15.89
N ASP A 34 12.31 -0.12 -15.57
CA ASP A 34 12.82 -1.48 -15.63
C ASP A 34 12.36 -2.36 -14.47
N SER A 35 12.16 -3.65 -14.77
CA SER A 35 11.86 -4.70 -13.79
C SER A 35 10.58 -4.47 -12.95
N VAL A 36 9.55 -3.88 -13.56
CA VAL A 36 8.26 -3.60 -12.91
C VAL A 36 7.51 -4.91 -12.65
N ARG A 37 7.16 -5.16 -11.39
CA ARG A 37 6.52 -6.41 -10.96
C ARG A 37 5.00 -6.37 -11.18
N LEU A 38 4.52 -7.15 -12.14
CA LEU A 38 3.10 -7.51 -12.25
C LEU A 38 2.75 -8.47 -11.11
N ARG A 39 1.70 -8.21 -10.32
CA ARG A 39 1.29 -9.00 -9.15
C ARG A 39 -0.05 -9.70 -9.37
N SER A 40 -0.40 -10.68 -8.54
CA SER A 40 -1.70 -11.37 -8.61
C SER A 40 -2.87 -10.56 -8.04
N GLY A 41 -2.63 -9.37 -7.47
CA GLY A 41 -3.67 -8.50 -6.93
C GLY A 41 -3.13 -7.13 -6.52
N ALA A 42 -4.04 -6.18 -6.29
CA ALA A 42 -3.77 -4.75 -6.10
C ALA A 42 -3.21 -4.41 -4.70
N SER A 43 -2.08 -5.01 -4.33
CA SER A 43 -1.32 -4.67 -3.12
C SER A 43 0.11 -5.22 -3.20
N LEU A 44 1.04 -4.57 -2.49
CA LEU A 44 2.41 -5.08 -2.29
C LEU A 44 2.46 -6.42 -1.55
N ALA A 45 1.37 -6.82 -0.87
CA ALA A 45 1.22 -8.12 -0.23
C ALA A 45 0.93 -9.27 -1.21
N HIS A 46 0.46 -8.98 -2.43
CA HIS A 46 0.28 -10.03 -3.44
C HIS A 46 1.61 -10.40 -4.09
N PRO A 47 1.88 -11.70 -4.34
CA PRO A 47 3.11 -12.14 -4.98
C PRO A 47 3.26 -11.58 -6.41
N PRO A 48 4.49 -11.37 -6.89
CA PRO A 48 4.74 -11.11 -8.29
C PRO A 48 4.40 -12.35 -9.15
N VAL A 49 3.77 -12.10 -10.29
CA VAL A 49 3.37 -13.04 -11.34
C VAL A 49 4.36 -13.03 -12.48
N ALA A 50 4.81 -11.84 -12.86
CA ALA A 50 5.79 -11.61 -13.91
C ALA A 50 6.58 -10.33 -13.61
N VAL A 51 7.71 -10.18 -14.29
CA VAL A 51 8.53 -8.98 -14.30
C VAL A 51 8.46 -8.41 -15.72
N MET A 52 8.17 -7.11 -15.83
CA MET A 52 8.05 -6.39 -17.10
C MET A 52 9.25 -5.47 -17.29
N ALA A 53 9.69 -5.31 -18.53
CA ALA A 53 10.76 -4.41 -18.95
C ALA A 53 10.19 -3.02 -19.31
N GLU A 54 11.06 -2.00 -19.37
CA GLU A 54 10.65 -0.70 -19.91
C GLU A 54 10.16 -0.84 -21.36
N GLY A 55 9.03 -0.20 -21.67
CA GLY A 55 8.42 -0.20 -23.00
C GLY A 55 7.42 -1.32 -23.27
N ASP A 56 7.30 -2.33 -22.39
CA ASP A 56 6.30 -3.40 -22.52
C ASP A 56 4.87 -2.84 -22.58
N GLU A 57 4.05 -3.34 -23.51
CA GLU A 57 2.64 -2.94 -23.66
C GLU A 57 1.71 -3.84 -22.83
N LEU A 58 0.92 -3.24 -21.93
CA LEU A 58 -0.07 -3.91 -21.09
C LEU A 58 -1.48 -3.35 -21.34
N THR A 59 -2.48 -4.23 -21.46
CA THR A 59 -3.89 -3.82 -21.57
C THR A 59 -4.49 -3.65 -20.18
N VAL A 60 -4.73 -2.39 -19.78
CA VAL A 60 -5.43 -2.02 -18.54
C VAL A 60 -6.93 -2.17 -18.75
N VAL A 61 -7.58 -2.92 -17.86
CA VAL A 61 -9.03 -3.20 -17.88
C VAL A 61 -9.81 -2.52 -16.74
N SER A 62 -9.13 -2.10 -15.69
CA SER A 62 -9.68 -1.21 -14.64
C SER A 62 -8.57 -0.53 -13.85
N GLU A 63 -8.89 0.58 -13.18
CA GLU A 63 -8.01 1.28 -12.25
C GLU A 63 -8.71 1.42 -10.89
N LYS A 64 -7.99 1.18 -9.78
CA LYS A 64 -8.51 1.36 -8.42
C LYS A 64 -7.38 1.53 -7.40
N ASP A 65 -7.55 2.49 -6.48
CA ASP A 65 -6.68 2.70 -5.31
C ASP A 65 -5.16 2.76 -5.61
N GLY A 66 -4.78 3.34 -6.76
CA GLY A 66 -3.38 3.45 -7.21
C GLY A 66 -2.87 2.27 -8.06
N TRP A 67 -3.71 1.26 -8.30
CA TRP A 67 -3.35 0.07 -9.08
C TRP A 67 -4.15 -0.03 -10.38
N ALA A 68 -3.47 -0.41 -11.45
CA ALA A 68 -4.07 -0.83 -12.70
C ALA A 68 -4.24 -2.36 -12.69
N THR A 69 -5.48 -2.83 -12.89
CA THR A 69 -5.74 -4.22 -13.26
C THR A 69 -5.47 -4.38 -14.75
N VAL A 70 -4.58 -5.30 -15.10
CA VAL A 70 -4.17 -5.59 -16.48
C VAL A 70 -4.45 -7.05 -16.83
N GLN A 71 -4.73 -7.31 -18.10
CA GLN A 71 -4.73 -8.67 -18.64
C GLN A 71 -3.31 -9.27 -18.53
N LEU A 72 -3.17 -10.53 -18.14
CA LEU A 72 -1.86 -11.20 -18.13
C LEU A 72 -1.27 -11.24 -19.55
N PRO A 73 0.00 -10.86 -19.75
CA PRO A 73 0.67 -11.01 -21.04
C PRO A 73 0.87 -12.49 -21.35
N ALA A 74 0.89 -12.86 -22.63
CA ALA A 74 0.97 -14.27 -23.06
C ALA A 74 2.25 -15.02 -22.58
N SER A 75 3.29 -14.29 -22.19
CA SER A 75 4.53 -14.79 -21.59
C SER A 75 4.42 -15.14 -20.10
N ALA A 76 3.41 -14.63 -19.39
CA ALA A 76 3.24 -14.87 -17.96
C ALA A 76 2.85 -16.33 -17.67
N PRO A 77 3.33 -16.93 -16.57
CA PRO A 77 2.95 -18.28 -16.19
C PRO A 77 1.48 -18.33 -15.77
N CYS A 78 0.72 -19.23 -16.40
CA CYS A 78 -0.67 -19.52 -16.04
C CYS A 78 -0.91 -21.03 -16.09
N TRP A 79 -1.56 -21.54 -15.05
CA TRP A 79 -1.81 -22.96 -14.79
C TRP A 79 -3.28 -23.20 -14.45
N ILE A 80 -3.79 -24.35 -14.84
CA ILE A 80 -5.14 -24.84 -14.51
C ILE A 80 -5.05 -26.31 -14.09
N SER A 81 -5.88 -26.75 -13.14
CA SER A 81 -5.89 -28.16 -12.70
C SER A 81 -6.30 -29.08 -13.84
N ALA A 82 -5.54 -30.16 -14.02
CA ALA A 82 -5.72 -31.16 -15.08
C ALA A 82 -7.09 -31.87 -15.00
N ASP A 83 -7.65 -32.00 -13.80
CA ASP A 83 -8.94 -32.65 -13.55
C ASP A 83 -10.13 -31.92 -14.20
N PHE A 84 -9.96 -30.61 -14.45
CA PHE A 84 -11.01 -29.73 -14.98
C PHE A 84 -10.80 -29.33 -16.45
N VAL A 85 -9.91 -30.02 -17.17
CA VAL A 85 -9.65 -29.78 -18.60
C VAL A 85 -9.63 -31.08 -19.39
N LYS A 86 -10.17 -31.02 -20.61
CA LYS A 86 -10.15 -32.12 -21.57
C LYS A 86 -9.39 -31.70 -22.83
N GLY A 87 -8.38 -32.47 -23.22
CA GLY A 87 -7.63 -32.22 -24.45
C GLY A 87 -8.54 -32.33 -25.67
N ALA A 88 -8.47 -31.35 -26.58
CA ALA A 88 -9.07 -31.47 -27.89
C ALA A 88 -8.22 -32.39 -28.79
N ASN A 89 -8.86 -32.97 -29.82
CA ASN A 89 -8.20 -33.87 -30.78
C ASN A 89 -7.12 -33.16 -31.63
N ASP A 90 -6.94 -31.84 -31.48
CA ASP A 90 -5.96 -31.02 -32.20
C ASP A 90 -4.54 -31.03 -31.56
N GLY A 91 -4.41 -31.50 -30.32
CA GLY A 91 -3.16 -31.46 -29.54
C GLY A 91 -2.65 -30.04 -29.23
N LYS A 92 -3.51 -29.02 -29.32
CA LYS A 92 -3.19 -27.59 -29.17
C LYS A 92 -4.07 -26.86 -28.16
N SER A 93 -5.25 -27.39 -27.86
CA SER A 93 -6.21 -26.75 -26.96
C SER A 93 -6.78 -27.69 -25.89
N TYR A 94 -7.15 -27.09 -24.76
CA TYR A 94 -7.91 -27.70 -23.68
C TYR A 94 -9.30 -27.07 -23.63
N THR A 95 -10.34 -27.88 -23.50
CA THR A 95 -11.70 -27.42 -23.16
C THR A 95 -11.93 -27.57 -21.66
N VAL A 96 -12.35 -26.50 -20.99
CA VAL A 96 -12.63 -26.51 -19.55
C VAL A 96 -13.94 -27.25 -19.27
N THR A 97 -13.91 -28.24 -18.40
CA THR A 97 -15.06 -29.10 -18.07
C THR A 97 -15.84 -28.62 -16.83
N GLY A 98 -15.16 -27.96 -15.90
CA GLY A 98 -15.74 -27.36 -14.70
C GLY A 98 -16.29 -25.95 -14.93
N ASN A 99 -17.04 -25.44 -13.95
CA ASN A 99 -17.51 -24.05 -13.92
C ASN A 99 -16.62 -23.22 -12.99
N LYS A 100 -16.25 -21.99 -13.37
CA LYS A 100 -15.37 -21.09 -12.58
C LYS A 100 -14.08 -21.74 -12.04
N VAL A 101 -13.35 -22.42 -12.91
CA VAL A 101 -12.12 -23.13 -12.58
C VAL A 101 -10.97 -22.14 -12.39
N ASN A 102 -10.33 -22.15 -11.21
CA ASN A 102 -9.28 -21.20 -10.88
C ASN A 102 -8.04 -21.32 -11.80
N LEU A 103 -7.67 -20.20 -12.41
CA LEU A 103 -6.39 -19.99 -13.12
C LEU A 103 -5.34 -19.50 -12.12
N ARG A 104 -4.13 -20.07 -12.15
CA ARG A 104 -3.10 -19.87 -11.10
C ARG A 104 -1.73 -19.55 -11.68
N VAL A 105 -0.87 -18.91 -10.89
CA VAL A 105 0.49 -18.55 -11.31
C VAL A 105 1.49 -19.71 -11.22
N SER A 106 1.20 -20.70 -10.38
CA SER A 106 2.00 -21.88 -10.12
C SER A 106 1.10 -23.13 -10.05
N PRO A 107 1.67 -24.35 -10.17
CA PRO A 107 0.95 -25.61 -10.09
C PRO A 107 0.67 -26.03 -8.62
N ASP A 108 0.11 -25.12 -7.82
CA ASP A 108 -0.20 -25.33 -6.40
C ASP A 108 -1.42 -24.51 -5.95
N THR A 109 -1.83 -24.64 -4.68
CA THR A 109 -2.94 -23.89 -4.09
C THR A 109 -2.53 -22.76 -3.13
N ASN A 110 -1.24 -22.47 -3.01
CA ASN A 110 -0.67 -21.55 -2.02
C ASN A 110 -0.95 -20.07 -2.35
N PHE A 111 -1.12 -19.75 -3.64
CA PHE A 111 -1.38 -18.40 -4.11
C PHE A 111 -2.83 -18.18 -4.56
N PHE A 112 -3.27 -16.92 -4.48
CA PHE A 112 -4.57 -16.50 -5.02
C PHE A 112 -4.66 -16.76 -6.54
N PRO A 113 -5.84 -17.16 -7.06
CA PRO A 113 -6.07 -17.27 -8.49
C PRO A 113 -5.86 -15.92 -9.20
N VAL A 114 -5.28 -15.96 -10.39
CA VAL A 114 -5.19 -14.81 -11.32
C VAL A 114 -6.45 -14.67 -12.18
N GLY A 115 -7.37 -15.63 -12.13
CA GLY A 115 -8.63 -15.58 -12.86
C GLY A 115 -9.46 -16.84 -12.63
N GLN A 116 -10.63 -16.90 -13.28
CA GLN A 116 -11.48 -18.08 -13.29
C GLN A 116 -11.91 -18.38 -14.73
N ALA A 117 -11.61 -19.59 -15.20
CA ALA A 117 -12.03 -20.08 -16.50
C ALA A 117 -13.46 -20.64 -16.42
N GLU A 118 -14.27 -20.32 -17.42
CA GLU A 118 -15.67 -20.73 -17.46
C GLU A 118 -15.85 -22.07 -18.17
N LYS A 119 -16.99 -22.73 -17.92
CA LYS A 119 -17.28 -24.03 -18.55
C LYS A 119 -17.33 -23.90 -20.07
N ASP A 120 -16.80 -24.92 -20.75
CA ASP A 120 -16.67 -25.00 -22.20
C ASP A 120 -15.74 -23.93 -22.82
N GLN A 121 -15.04 -23.12 -22.00
CA GLN A 121 -13.98 -22.22 -22.46
C GLN A 121 -12.82 -23.02 -23.08
N VAL A 122 -12.33 -22.54 -24.23
CA VAL A 122 -11.15 -23.10 -24.91
C VAL A 122 -9.90 -22.35 -24.45
N LEU A 123 -8.93 -23.09 -23.91
CA LEU A 123 -7.62 -22.60 -23.47
C LEU A 123 -6.52 -23.12 -24.40
N VAL A 124 -5.57 -22.27 -24.76
CA VAL A 124 -4.42 -22.66 -25.59
C VAL A 124 -3.31 -23.23 -24.72
N ILE A 125 -2.76 -24.36 -25.14
CA ILE A 125 -1.72 -25.09 -24.40
C ILE A 125 -0.38 -24.37 -24.52
N ALA A 126 0.27 -24.11 -23.39
CA ALA A 126 1.68 -23.73 -23.37
C ALA A 126 2.52 -25.01 -23.48
N LYS A 127 3.17 -25.20 -24.63
CA LYS A 127 4.00 -26.39 -24.90
C LYS A 127 5.28 -26.38 -24.09
N GLY A 128 5.68 -27.55 -23.59
CA GLY A 128 7.03 -27.81 -23.09
C GLY A 128 8.02 -28.09 -24.23
N GLU A 129 9.30 -28.23 -23.89
CA GLU A 129 10.39 -28.49 -24.83
C GLU A 129 10.24 -29.82 -25.60
N ASP A 130 9.51 -30.78 -25.03
CA ASP A 130 9.18 -32.07 -25.64
C ASP A 130 7.95 -32.02 -26.58
N GLY A 131 7.39 -30.83 -26.80
CA GLY A 131 6.20 -30.59 -27.63
C GLY A 131 4.87 -31.00 -26.99
N LYS A 132 4.89 -31.56 -25.77
CA LYS A 132 3.69 -31.91 -25.00
C LYS A 132 3.17 -30.71 -24.19
N PRO A 133 1.95 -30.78 -23.63
CA PRO A 133 1.48 -29.80 -22.65
C PRO A 133 2.41 -29.81 -21.44
N ALA A 134 2.97 -28.67 -21.05
CA ALA A 134 3.76 -28.60 -19.82
C ALA A 134 2.84 -28.88 -18.62
N SER A 135 3.12 -29.95 -17.87
CA SER A 135 2.27 -30.41 -16.77
C SER A 135 3.10 -30.72 -15.52
N GLU A 136 2.64 -30.25 -14.36
CA GLU A 136 3.34 -30.35 -13.08
C GLU A 136 2.32 -30.42 -11.94
N ASN A 137 2.55 -31.27 -10.93
CA ASN A 137 1.71 -31.41 -9.72
C ASN A 137 0.18 -31.53 -9.94
N GLY A 138 -0.26 -32.12 -11.06
CA GLY A 138 -1.69 -32.23 -11.40
C GLY A 138 -2.29 -30.97 -12.05
N TYR A 139 -1.45 -30.04 -12.49
CA TYR A 139 -1.82 -28.86 -13.27
C TYR A 139 -1.21 -28.92 -14.68
N VAL A 140 -1.81 -28.21 -15.61
CA VAL A 140 -1.29 -27.98 -16.97
C VAL A 140 -1.11 -26.49 -17.22
N LYS A 141 -0.03 -26.14 -17.92
CA LYS A 141 0.31 -24.77 -18.29
C LYS A 141 -0.47 -24.35 -19.53
N VAL A 142 -1.08 -23.17 -19.47
CA VAL A 142 -1.88 -22.58 -20.55
C VAL A 142 -1.37 -21.18 -20.86
N VAL A 143 -1.60 -20.71 -22.09
CA VAL A 143 -1.46 -19.29 -22.41
C VAL A 143 -2.54 -18.53 -21.63
N PRO A 144 -2.19 -17.45 -20.88
CA PRO A 144 -3.17 -16.68 -20.14
C PRO A 144 -4.34 -16.21 -21.01
N PRO A 145 -5.60 -16.61 -20.71
CA PRO A 145 -6.78 -16.14 -21.44
C PRO A 145 -7.19 -14.72 -21.02
N ALA A 146 -8.12 -14.09 -21.74
CA ALA A 146 -8.56 -12.72 -21.47
C ALA A 146 -9.15 -12.48 -20.06
N ASN A 147 -9.64 -13.53 -19.41
CA ASN A 147 -10.12 -13.53 -18.02
C ASN A 147 -9.02 -13.73 -16.96
N ALA A 148 -7.76 -13.88 -17.35
CA ALA A 148 -6.62 -13.87 -16.43
C ALA A 148 -6.07 -12.45 -16.26
N HIS A 149 -6.06 -11.97 -15.02
CA HIS A 149 -5.72 -10.61 -14.64
C HIS A 149 -4.64 -10.56 -13.57
N GLY A 150 -3.82 -9.51 -13.64
CA GLY A 150 -2.87 -9.13 -12.61
C GLY A 150 -3.02 -7.65 -12.28
N ALA A 151 -2.24 -7.17 -11.31
CA ALA A 151 -2.22 -5.78 -10.92
C ALA A 151 -0.80 -5.21 -10.96
N VAL A 152 -0.67 -3.97 -11.43
CA VAL A 152 0.58 -3.20 -11.46
C VAL A 152 0.30 -1.80 -10.93
N SER A 153 1.29 -1.18 -10.27
CA SER A 153 1.13 0.18 -9.75
C SER A 153 1.02 1.18 -10.90
N LEU A 154 0.08 2.14 -10.78
CA LEU A 154 -0.17 3.15 -11.81
C LEU A 154 1.04 4.08 -12.05
N GLU A 155 1.91 4.24 -11.04
CA GLU A 155 3.15 5.04 -11.17
C GLU A 155 4.07 4.53 -12.29
N PHE A 156 3.99 3.23 -12.61
CA PHE A 156 4.83 2.58 -13.61
C PHE A 156 4.21 2.53 -15.02
N LEU A 157 3.05 3.17 -15.23
CA LEU A 157 2.28 3.07 -16.49
C LEU A 157 2.08 4.41 -17.19
N ASN A 158 2.57 4.50 -18.42
CA ASN A 158 2.28 5.60 -19.33
C ASN A 158 1.16 5.18 -20.31
N LYS A 159 -0.02 5.83 -20.26
CA LYS A 159 -1.14 5.55 -21.16
C LYS A 159 -0.80 5.90 -22.61
N VAL A 160 -0.99 4.95 -23.55
CA VAL A 160 -0.61 5.10 -24.98
C VAL A 160 -1.83 5.24 -25.90
N LYS A 161 -2.81 4.34 -25.79
CA LYS A 161 -3.97 4.28 -26.71
C LYS A 161 -5.18 3.65 -26.03
N ASN A 162 -6.38 4.19 -26.25
CA ASN A 162 -7.61 3.54 -25.80
C ASN A 162 -7.90 2.28 -26.64
N VAL A 163 -8.52 1.27 -26.02
CA VAL A 163 -8.98 0.03 -26.64
C VAL A 163 -10.51 0.06 -26.69
N ALA A 164 -11.09 -0.17 -27.87
CA ALA A 164 -12.55 -0.22 -28.01
C ALA A 164 -13.12 -1.46 -27.27
N PRO A 165 -14.27 -1.34 -26.58
CA PRO A 165 -14.75 -2.37 -25.66
C PRO A 165 -15.02 -3.74 -26.32
N GLU A 166 -15.36 -3.79 -27.61
CA GLU A 166 -15.58 -5.05 -28.34
C GLU A 166 -14.29 -5.85 -28.64
N LYS A 167 -13.09 -5.26 -28.48
CA LYS A 167 -11.83 -5.89 -28.92
C LYS A 167 -11.06 -6.62 -27.81
N VAL A 168 -11.53 -6.58 -26.56
CA VAL A 168 -10.89 -7.27 -25.42
C VAL A 168 -11.17 -8.79 -25.47
N GLU A 169 -12.29 -9.22 -26.05
CA GLU A 169 -12.65 -10.63 -26.20
C GLU A 169 -11.97 -11.32 -27.41
N ALA A 170 -11.36 -10.55 -28.32
CA ALA A 170 -10.94 -11.03 -29.64
C ALA A 170 -9.48 -10.66 -30.03
N VAL A 171 -8.52 -10.94 -29.15
CA VAL A 171 -7.10 -11.00 -29.55
C VAL A 171 -6.81 -12.38 -30.16
N LYS A 172 -6.94 -12.45 -31.49
CA LYS A 172 -6.62 -13.63 -32.30
C LYS A 172 -5.12 -13.93 -32.19
N ILE A 173 -4.78 -15.13 -31.71
CA ILE A 173 -3.39 -15.56 -31.52
C ILE A 173 -2.76 -15.85 -32.88
N GLU A 174 -1.88 -14.96 -33.33
CA GLU A 174 -0.94 -15.26 -34.40
C GLU A 174 0.33 -15.89 -33.81
N THR A 175 0.78 -16.97 -34.43
CA THR A 175 1.97 -17.72 -34.00
C THR A 175 3.21 -16.97 -34.43
N PRO A 176 4.27 -16.82 -33.60
CA PRO A 176 5.54 -16.29 -34.06
C PRO A 176 6.11 -17.16 -35.17
N GLU A 177 6.14 -16.63 -36.39
CA GLU A 177 6.66 -17.36 -37.55
C GLU A 177 8.19 -17.45 -37.49
N GLN A 178 8.68 -18.62 -37.88
CA GLN A 178 10.07 -19.05 -37.73
C GLN A 178 10.97 -18.34 -38.75
N ALA A 179 11.97 -17.57 -38.27
CA ALA A 179 12.97 -16.97 -39.16
C ALA A 179 13.81 -18.08 -39.86
N PRO A 180 14.00 -18.03 -41.19
CA PRO A 180 14.54 -19.16 -41.95
C PRO A 180 16.07 -19.28 -41.91
N PRO A 181 16.63 -20.50 -42.07
CA PRO A 181 18.07 -20.74 -42.05
C PRO A 181 18.73 -20.60 -43.44
N LYS A 182 20.03 -20.23 -43.46
CA LYS A 182 20.92 -20.40 -44.63
C LYS A 182 22.41 -20.34 -44.21
N PRO A 183 23.36 -20.87 -45.00
CA PRO A 183 23.75 -22.28 -44.89
C PRO A 183 25.24 -22.46 -44.60
N ALA A 184 25.65 -23.70 -44.32
CA ALA A 184 27.06 -24.11 -44.30
C ALA A 184 27.52 -24.57 -45.70
N ASP A 185 28.80 -24.35 -46.01
CA ASP A 185 29.60 -25.10 -47.00
C ASP A 185 31.10 -24.82 -46.74
N GLY A 186 31.96 -25.84 -46.83
CA GLY A 186 33.42 -25.71 -46.67
C GLY A 186 34.11 -26.91 -46.01
N GLU A 187 34.49 -27.91 -46.81
CA GLU A 187 34.95 -29.23 -46.35
C GLU A 187 36.48 -29.45 -46.55
N SER A 188 37.10 -30.28 -45.68
CA SER A 188 38.45 -30.89 -45.83
C SER A 188 39.65 -29.92 -45.65
N ILE A 189 40.88 -30.31 -45.26
CA ILE A 189 41.65 -31.57 -45.46
C ILE A 189 42.53 -31.88 -44.21
N ILE A 190 42.78 -33.17 -43.91
CA ILE A 190 43.35 -33.66 -42.63
C ILE A 190 44.79 -34.24 -42.74
N PRO A 191 45.79 -33.67 -42.04
CA PRO A 191 47.13 -34.26 -41.82
C PRO A 191 47.37 -34.72 -40.35
N LYS A 192 48.57 -35.22 -40.03
CA LYS A 192 49.07 -35.71 -38.72
C LYS A 192 50.60 -35.48 -38.62
N GLY A 193 51.18 -35.23 -37.44
CA GLY A 193 52.63 -35.11 -37.23
C GLY A 193 53.04 -35.10 -35.75
N ASP A 194 54.24 -35.59 -35.43
CA ASP A 194 54.64 -36.05 -34.09
C ASP A 194 55.17 -34.99 -33.08
N GLN A 195 55.22 -35.39 -31.81
CA GLN A 195 55.83 -34.71 -30.65
C GLN A 195 57.38 -34.79 -30.66
N PRO A 196 58.14 -34.31 -29.63
CA PRO A 196 57.90 -33.30 -28.56
C PRO A 196 59.03 -32.23 -28.44
N ALA A 197 58.86 -31.20 -27.59
CA ALA A 197 59.89 -30.76 -26.60
C ALA A 197 59.50 -29.56 -25.68
N VAL A 198 59.37 -29.85 -24.39
CA VAL A 198 59.86 -29.09 -23.21
C VAL A 198 59.59 -27.56 -23.08
N ALA A 199 58.57 -27.27 -22.26
CA ALA A 199 58.51 -26.27 -21.18
C ALA A 199 59.05 -24.83 -21.35
N LYS A 200 58.13 -23.87 -21.21
CA LYS A 200 58.24 -22.84 -20.17
C LYS A 200 56.94 -22.74 -19.39
N ASP A 201 57.06 -22.70 -18.07
CA ASP A 201 55.92 -22.67 -17.15
C ASP A 201 55.28 -21.28 -17.15
N THR A 202 53.98 -21.25 -17.44
CA THR A 202 53.11 -20.10 -17.24
C THR A 202 51.72 -20.71 -17.10
N GLN A 203 51.15 -20.70 -15.89
CA GLN A 203 49.89 -21.37 -15.58
C GLN A 203 48.73 -20.72 -16.35
N LYS A 204 48.54 -21.21 -17.57
CA LYS A 204 47.44 -20.85 -18.45
C LYS A 204 46.20 -21.57 -17.93
N GLN A 205 45.20 -20.78 -17.56
CA GLN A 205 43.89 -21.25 -17.08
C GLN A 205 43.38 -22.37 -18.02
N PRO A 206 43.08 -23.58 -17.50
CA PRO A 206 42.76 -24.72 -18.35
C PRO A 206 41.45 -24.44 -19.09
N ALA A 207 41.41 -24.82 -20.37
CA ALA A 207 40.21 -24.68 -21.20
C ALA A 207 39.03 -25.38 -20.51
N LYS A 208 37.89 -24.68 -20.44
CA LYS A 208 36.70 -25.10 -19.70
C LYS A 208 36.14 -26.39 -20.32
N ARG A 209 36.48 -27.54 -19.73
CA ARG A 209 35.84 -28.83 -20.06
C ARG A 209 34.34 -28.68 -19.84
N GLU A 210 33.53 -29.24 -20.74
CA GLU A 210 32.09 -29.29 -20.51
C GLU A 210 31.81 -30.13 -19.25
N PRO A 211 30.92 -29.70 -18.34
CA PRO A 211 30.59 -30.45 -17.14
C PRO A 211 30.05 -31.83 -17.49
N THR A 212 30.51 -32.87 -16.79
CA THR A 212 29.92 -34.20 -16.98
C THR A 212 28.54 -34.26 -16.34
N LYS A 213 27.67 -35.15 -16.84
CA LYS A 213 26.32 -35.33 -16.27
C LYS A 213 26.35 -35.61 -14.76
N ALA A 214 27.32 -36.38 -14.29
CA ALA A 214 27.48 -36.70 -12.87
C ALA A 214 27.80 -35.46 -12.01
N GLU A 215 28.64 -34.54 -12.51
CA GLU A 215 28.94 -33.28 -11.82
C GLU A 215 27.72 -32.36 -11.76
N LEU A 216 26.90 -32.31 -12.82
CA LEU A 216 25.64 -31.57 -12.85
C LEU A 216 24.55 -32.18 -11.95
N ASP A 217 24.51 -33.51 -11.83
CA ASP A 217 23.56 -34.21 -10.94
C ASP A 217 23.94 -34.03 -9.45
N ASP A 218 25.24 -34.00 -9.13
CA ASP A 218 25.75 -33.71 -7.77
C ASP A 218 25.53 -32.24 -7.37
N GLU A 219 25.74 -31.31 -8.32
CA GLU A 219 25.44 -29.89 -8.14
C GLU A 219 23.94 -29.66 -7.84
N ARG A 220 23.05 -30.27 -8.64
CA ARG A 220 21.59 -30.21 -8.41
C ARG A 220 21.21 -30.72 -7.01
N LYS A 221 21.85 -31.80 -6.54
CA LYS A 221 21.61 -32.35 -5.20
C LYS A 221 22.07 -31.38 -4.11
N THR A 222 23.26 -30.80 -4.23
CA THR A 222 23.81 -29.83 -3.28
C THR A 222 22.95 -28.57 -3.22
N PHE A 223 22.45 -28.10 -4.37
CA PHE A 223 21.53 -26.96 -4.43
C PHE A 223 20.19 -27.25 -3.74
N ALA A 224 19.60 -28.42 -3.96
CA ALA A 224 18.36 -28.84 -3.29
C ALA A 224 18.51 -28.99 -1.76
N GLU A 225 19.69 -29.42 -1.28
CA GLU A 225 20.03 -29.42 0.15
C GLU A 225 20.09 -28.00 0.72
N LEU A 226 20.63 -27.04 -0.03
CA LEU A 226 20.67 -25.63 0.35
C LEU A 226 19.28 -24.96 0.33
N GLU A 227 18.43 -25.26 -0.65
CA GLU A 227 17.01 -24.84 -0.66
C GLU A 227 16.29 -25.33 0.60
N ARG A 228 16.53 -26.58 1.00
CA ARG A 228 15.97 -27.15 2.22
C ARG A 228 16.50 -26.45 3.48
N MET A 229 17.79 -26.13 3.55
CA MET A 229 18.37 -25.35 4.65
C MET A 229 17.72 -23.97 4.77
N LEU A 230 17.48 -23.29 3.65
CA LEU A 230 16.78 -22.00 3.63
C LEU A 230 15.34 -22.12 4.17
N ASP A 231 14.59 -23.12 3.72
CA ASP A 231 13.22 -23.34 4.19
C ASP A 231 13.16 -23.73 5.67
N ASP A 232 14.09 -24.55 6.16
CA ASP A 232 14.17 -24.93 7.57
C ASP A 232 14.63 -23.75 8.46
N GLU A 233 15.43 -22.81 7.94
CA GLU A 233 15.81 -21.57 8.63
C GLU A 233 14.65 -20.55 8.69
N ILE A 234 13.91 -20.35 7.58
CA ILE A 234 12.78 -19.40 7.51
C ILE A 234 11.59 -19.84 8.38
N LYS A 235 11.45 -21.14 8.67
CA LYS A 235 10.41 -21.66 9.60
C LYS A 235 10.63 -21.27 11.07
N LYS A 236 11.83 -20.81 11.44
CA LYS A 236 12.13 -20.38 12.82
C LYS A 236 11.40 -19.07 13.16
N PRO A 237 11.12 -18.79 14.45
CA PRO A 237 10.60 -17.48 14.84
C PRO A 237 11.58 -16.36 14.45
N ALA A 238 11.05 -15.20 14.01
CA ALA A 238 11.84 -14.11 13.41
C ALA A 238 12.99 -13.54 14.28
N GLY A 239 12.98 -13.80 15.58
CA GLY A 239 14.11 -13.49 16.47
C GLY A 239 15.35 -14.36 16.23
N GLU A 240 15.14 -15.63 15.84
CA GLU A 240 16.17 -16.69 15.74
C GLU A 240 16.68 -16.94 14.31
N VAL A 241 15.96 -16.46 13.29
CA VAL A 241 16.30 -16.62 11.87
C VAL A 241 17.67 -15.96 11.57
N ASN A 242 18.62 -16.74 11.06
CA ASN A 242 19.92 -16.26 10.57
C ASN A 242 20.19 -16.71 9.12
N LEU A 243 19.91 -15.84 8.16
CA LEU A 243 20.10 -16.13 6.73
C LEU A 243 21.52 -15.82 6.22
N THR A 244 22.43 -15.32 7.06
CA THR A 244 23.73 -14.76 6.62
C THR A 244 24.62 -15.79 5.92
N GLU A 245 24.77 -16.99 6.51
CA GLU A 245 25.61 -18.04 5.93
C GLU A 245 24.93 -18.74 4.74
N ILE A 246 23.60 -18.90 4.79
CA ILE A 246 22.80 -19.47 3.69
C ILE A 246 22.89 -18.56 2.46
N ARG A 247 22.88 -17.23 2.64
CA ARG A 247 23.10 -16.25 1.57
C ARG A 247 24.44 -16.45 0.87
N LYS A 248 25.54 -16.60 1.63
CA LYS A 248 26.89 -16.86 1.09
C LYS A 248 26.96 -18.17 0.32
N MET A 249 26.26 -19.20 0.78
CA MET A 249 26.18 -20.48 0.07
C MET A 249 25.48 -20.31 -1.29
N PHE A 250 24.43 -19.48 -1.40
CA PHE A 250 23.85 -19.13 -2.70
C PHE A 250 24.79 -18.26 -3.56
N GLU A 251 25.56 -17.35 -2.97
CA GLU A 251 26.58 -16.58 -3.70
C GLU A 251 27.62 -17.50 -4.38
N GLN A 252 28.05 -18.57 -3.71
CA GLN A 252 28.94 -19.57 -4.30
C GLN A 252 28.34 -20.24 -5.55
N PHE A 253 27.02 -20.49 -5.58
CA PHE A 253 26.36 -20.98 -6.81
C PHE A 253 26.27 -19.89 -7.89
N THR A 254 26.15 -18.60 -7.54
CA THR A 254 26.20 -17.55 -8.59
C THR A 254 27.59 -17.41 -9.24
N GLU A 255 28.67 -17.69 -8.51
CA GLU A 255 30.05 -17.55 -9.01
C GLU A 255 30.62 -18.83 -9.67
N PHE A 256 30.33 -20.01 -9.10
CA PHE A 256 31.03 -21.26 -9.43
C PHE A 256 30.16 -22.34 -10.08
N SER A 257 28.87 -22.07 -10.32
CA SER A 257 27.96 -23.09 -10.83
C SER A 257 28.32 -23.61 -12.23
N LEU A 258 28.09 -24.91 -12.44
CA LEU A 258 28.28 -25.63 -13.68
C LEU A 258 27.03 -25.55 -14.57
N ASP A 259 25.83 -25.59 -13.97
CA ASP A 259 24.54 -25.37 -14.63
C ASP A 259 24.11 -23.89 -14.56
N LYS A 260 24.04 -23.21 -15.71
CA LYS A 260 23.62 -21.81 -15.80
C LYS A 260 22.27 -21.53 -15.12
N ASN A 261 21.34 -22.49 -15.16
CA ASN A 261 20.03 -22.32 -14.53
C ASN A 261 20.11 -22.35 -13.00
N ILE A 262 21.07 -23.09 -12.43
CA ILE A 262 21.31 -23.12 -10.99
C ILE A 262 21.92 -21.80 -10.52
N GLY A 263 22.91 -21.26 -11.25
CA GLY A 263 23.47 -19.93 -10.97
C GLY A 263 22.42 -18.82 -11.02
N GLU A 264 21.52 -18.84 -12.02
CA GLU A 264 20.41 -17.88 -12.13
C GLU A 264 19.38 -18.06 -11.00
N LYS A 265 19.04 -19.31 -10.65
CA LYS A 265 18.12 -19.61 -9.54
C LYS A 265 18.73 -19.20 -8.19
N ALA A 266 20.04 -19.33 -8.01
CA ALA A 266 20.76 -18.86 -6.82
C ALA A 266 20.66 -17.34 -6.63
N ALA A 267 20.79 -16.57 -7.71
CA ALA A 267 20.64 -15.11 -7.68
C ALA A 267 19.23 -14.68 -7.20
N LEU A 268 18.17 -15.37 -7.65
CA LEU A 268 16.81 -15.14 -7.17
C LEU A 268 16.63 -15.46 -5.68
N TYR A 269 17.32 -16.50 -5.17
CA TYR A 269 17.31 -16.80 -3.74
C TYR A 269 18.05 -15.75 -2.90
N ILE A 270 19.14 -15.18 -3.39
CA ILE A 270 19.84 -14.06 -2.72
C ILE A 270 18.91 -12.86 -2.59
N GLU A 271 18.21 -12.47 -3.67
CA GLU A 271 17.23 -11.37 -3.63
C GLU A 271 16.10 -11.64 -2.62
N LYS A 272 15.55 -12.87 -2.61
CA LYS A 272 14.53 -13.30 -1.64
C LYS A 272 15.06 -13.23 -0.20
N ILE A 273 16.30 -13.65 0.04
CA ILE A 273 16.95 -13.59 1.35
C ILE A 273 17.14 -12.13 1.79
N ASP A 274 17.64 -11.25 0.93
CA ASP A 274 17.87 -9.84 1.27
C ASP A 274 16.57 -9.09 1.60
N LEU A 275 15.48 -9.39 0.86
CA LEU A 275 14.14 -8.92 1.20
C LEU A 275 13.65 -9.46 2.55
N THR A 276 13.92 -10.75 2.85
CA THR A 276 13.52 -11.39 4.11
C THR A 276 14.28 -10.79 5.31
N VAL A 277 15.60 -10.58 5.19
CA VAL A 277 16.41 -9.89 6.20
C VAL A 277 15.90 -8.47 6.44
N LYS A 278 15.56 -7.73 5.37
CA LYS A 278 14.99 -6.38 5.49
C LYS A 278 13.66 -6.37 6.25
N LEU A 279 12.77 -7.34 6.00
CA LEU A 279 11.50 -7.48 6.72
C LEU A 279 11.71 -7.85 8.19
N ILE A 280 12.59 -8.80 8.49
CA ILE A 280 12.92 -9.19 9.87
C ILE A 280 13.48 -8.00 10.67
N ASN A 281 14.37 -7.21 10.06
CA ASN A 281 14.95 -6.03 10.72
C ASN A 281 13.92 -4.91 10.93
N ALA A 282 12.99 -4.72 9.98
CA ALA A 282 11.89 -3.76 10.13
C ALA A 282 10.93 -4.16 11.25
N GLU A 283 10.59 -5.45 11.37
CA GLU A 283 9.71 -5.95 12.43
C GLU A 283 10.39 -5.90 13.81
N LYS A 284 11.68 -6.22 13.90
CA LYS A 284 12.48 -6.02 15.14
C LYS A 284 12.42 -4.56 15.59
N ALA A 285 12.69 -3.61 14.70
CA ALA A 285 12.61 -2.18 15.01
C ALA A 285 11.19 -1.72 15.40
N ARG A 286 10.14 -2.31 14.82
CA ARG A 286 8.74 -2.05 15.18
C ARG A 286 8.44 -2.50 16.61
N LEU A 287 8.86 -3.71 16.98
CA LEU A 287 8.69 -4.29 18.31
C LEU A 287 9.48 -3.51 19.38
N ASP A 288 10.71 -3.11 19.07
CA ASP A 288 11.54 -2.28 19.97
C ASP A 288 10.88 -0.92 20.24
N LYS A 289 10.33 -0.27 19.20
CA LYS A 289 9.57 0.97 19.36
C LYS A 289 8.31 0.76 20.20
N GLU A 290 7.53 -0.28 19.92
CA GLU A 290 6.30 -0.59 20.67
C GLU A 290 6.59 -0.89 22.15
N ALA A 291 7.73 -1.53 22.45
CA ALA A 291 8.20 -1.73 23.81
C ALA A 291 8.64 -0.43 24.49
N ALA A 292 9.31 0.47 23.78
CA ALA A 292 9.69 1.80 24.27
C ALA A 292 8.46 2.68 24.55
N ASP A 293 7.49 2.71 23.64
CA ASP A 293 6.24 3.46 23.78
C ASP A 293 5.43 2.94 24.99
N ARG A 294 5.31 1.62 25.18
CA ARG A 294 4.71 1.02 26.40
C ARG A 294 5.44 1.40 27.68
N LYS A 295 6.77 1.44 27.66
CA LYS A 295 7.58 1.83 28.83
C LYS A 295 7.36 3.30 29.19
N ALA A 296 7.36 4.18 28.20
CA ALA A 296 7.10 5.60 28.39
C ALA A 296 5.66 5.87 28.91
N GLU A 297 4.67 5.11 28.42
CA GLU A 297 3.30 5.17 28.91
C GLU A 297 3.19 4.71 30.37
N ALA A 298 3.83 3.59 30.74
CA ALA A 298 3.87 3.11 32.12
C ALA A 298 4.57 4.11 33.07
N GLU A 299 5.66 4.74 32.63
CA GLU A 299 6.35 5.81 33.36
C GLU A 299 5.46 7.07 33.50
N ARG A 300 4.66 7.43 32.48
CA ARG A 300 3.68 8.52 32.55
C ARG A 300 2.60 8.23 33.60
N ILE A 301 1.98 7.05 33.54
CA ILE A 301 0.93 6.63 34.49
C ILE A 301 1.50 6.59 35.92
N ALA A 302 2.72 6.07 36.11
CA ALA A 302 3.38 6.06 37.42
C ALA A 302 3.62 7.48 37.95
N ARG A 303 4.03 8.43 37.10
CA ARG A 303 4.19 9.83 37.47
C ARG A 303 2.85 10.49 37.83
N GLU A 304 1.83 10.32 36.99
CA GLU A 304 0.48 10.85 37.21
C GLU A 304 -0.11 10.33 38.53
N ALA A 305 0.07 9.04 38.85
CA ALA A 305 -0.33 8.46 40.13
C ALA A 305 0.42 9.04 41.36
N THR A 306 1.58 9.68 41.17
CA THR A 306 2.31 10.38 42.25
C THR A 306 2.01 11.87 42.37
N GLU A 307 1.48 12.52 41.32
CA GLU A 307 1.06 13.92 41.37
C GLU A 307 -0.38 14.01 41.95
N LYS A 308 -0.53 14.53 43.17
CA LYS A 308 -1.86 14.67 43.82
C LYS A 308 -2.81 15.55 42.99
N PRO A 309 -4.10 15.20 42.87
CA PRO A 309 -5.10 16.08 42.27
C PRO A 309 -5.12 17.45 42.96
N LYS A 310 -5.23 18.53 42.18
CA LYS A 310 -5.52 19.86 42.73
C LYS A 310 -6.93 19.85 43.32
N GLU A 311 -7.00 20.00 44.63
CA GLU A 311 -8.25 20.15 45.38
C GLU A 311 -8.97 21.44 44.93
N PRO A 312 -10.30 21.41 44.70
CA PRO A 312 -11.03 22.60 44.25
C PRO A 312 -11.01 23.70 45.32
N GLU A 313 -10.68 24.94 44.95
CA GLU A 313 -10.69 26.07 45.87
C GLU A 313 -12.09 26.28 46.45
N GLN A 314 -12.22 26.13 47.77
CA GLN A 314 -13.49 26.31 48.49
C GLN A 314 -13.98 27.77 48.42
N PRO A 315 -15.30 28.01 48.36
CA PRO A 315 -15.86 29.36 48.31
C PRO A 315 -15.55 30.14 49.60
N LYS A 316 -14.90 31.29 49.45
CA LYS A 316 -14.31 32.08 50.55
C LYS A 316 -15.34 32.94 51.30
N GLY A 317 -16.31 32.32 51.97
CA GLY A 317 -17.14 32.94 53.03
C GLY A 317 -17.97 34.19 52.66
N PRO A 318 -18.68 34.80 53.64
CA PRO A 318 -19.41 36.04 53.44
C PRO A 318 -18.45 37.22 53.26
N VAL A 319 -18.75 38.09 52.29
CA VAL A 319 -17.89 39.21 51.89
C VAL A 319 -18.67 40.51 51.98
N GLU A 320 -18.09 41.52 52.60
CA GLU A 320 -18.57 42.89 52.45
C GLU A 320 -18.05 43.45 51.12
N TYR A 321 -18.95 43.65 50.16
CA TYR A 321 -18.58 44.19 48.85
C TYR A 321 -18.40 45.70 48.91
N LEU A 322 -17.32 46.19 48.30
CA LEU A 322 -17.07 47.62 48.11
C LEU A 322 -18.16 48.28 47.24
N ALA A 323 -18.64 47.53 46.25
CA ALA A 323 -19.73 47.92 45.38
C ALA A 323 -20.40 46.67 44.79
N ILE A 324 -21.70 46.79 44.51
CA ILE A 324 -22.49 45.81 43.75
C ILE A 324 -23.05 46.54 42.53
N GLY A 325 -23.07 45.87 41.37
CA GLY A 325 -23.64 46.43 40.16
C GLY A 325 -23.42 45.56 38.92
N THR A 326 -23.93 46.02 37.78
CA THR A 326 -23.81 45.30 36.51
C THR A 326 -22.50 45.64 35.80
N VAL A 327 -21.74 44.64 35.34
CA VAL A 327 -20.56 44.87 34.49
C VAL A 327 -21.00 45.23 33.08
N GLY A 328 -20.55 46.37 32.57
CA GLY A 328 -20.74 46.77 31.18
C GLY A 328 -19.45 47.25 30.51
N SER A 329 -19.56 47.52 29.21
CA SER A 329 -18.43 47.86 28.37
C SER A 329 -17.88 49.25 28.69
N HIS A 330 -16.55 49.38 28.67
CA HIS A 330 -15.88 50.67 28.56
C HIS A 330 -15.76 51.07 27.08
N GLY A 331 -15.88 52.37 26.79
CA GLY A 331 -15.85 52.88 25.42
C GLY A 331 -14.53 52.58 24.68
N LYS A 332 -14.58 52.51 23.34
CA LYS A 332 -13.45 52.13 22.46
C LYS A 332 -12.27 53.12 22.51
N THR A 333 -11.43 53.01 23.55
CA THR A 333 -10.21 53.79 23.74
C THR A 333 -9.06 52.87 24.16
N ALA A 334 -7.95 52.90 23.41
CA ALA A 334 -6.94 51.83 23.45
C ALA A 334 -5.84 51.99 24.53
N LYS A 335 -5.90 53.02 25.38
CA LYS A 335 -4.94 53.28 26.46
C LYS A 335 -5.64 53.87 27.68
N THR A 336 -6.22 53.01 28.50
CA THR A 336 -7.08 53.40 29.63
C THR A 336 -6.67 52.64 30.90
N PRO A 337 -6.82 53.23 32.10
CA PRO A 337 -6.44 52.57 33.36
C PRO A 337 -7.40 51.43 33.77
N ALA A 338 -8.51 51.26 33.05
CA ALA A 338 -9.57 50.28 33.26
C ALA A 338 -10.10 49.77 31.90
N SER A 339 -10.74 48.59 31.89
CA SER A 339 -11.24 47.92 30.67
C SER A 339 -12.76 47.79 30.60
N HIS A 340 -13.45 47.87 31.73
CA HIS A 340 -14.90 47.72 31.87
C HIS A 340 -15.43 48.73 32.88
N ARG A 341 -16.74 48.69 33.14
CA ARG A 341 -17.42 49.63 34.03
C ARG A 341 -18.49 48.93 34.85
N LEU A 342 -18.66 49.36 36.09
CA LEU A 342 -19.73 48.94 36.99
C LEU A 342 -20.84 49.98 36.95
N TYR A 343 -22.07 49.51 36.69
CA TYR A 343 -23.28 50.33 36.66
C TYR A 343 -24.19 49.99 37.84
N ASP A 344 -24.86 51.00 38.40
CA ASP A 344 -25.95 50.77 39.37
C ASP A 344 -27.24 50.31 38.68
N ALA A 345 -28.31 50.11 39.45
CA ALA A 345 -29.61 49.67 38.94
C ALA A 345 -30.29 50.70 38.00
N ASP A 346 -29.95 51.98 38.14
CA ASP A 346 -30.48 53.08 37.34
C ASP A 346 -29.63 53.34 36.07
N GLY A 347 -28.52 52.60 35.91
CA GLY A 347 -27.59 52.72 34.78
C GLY A 347 -26.53 53.83 34.94
N ASN A 348 -26.37 54.41 36.13
CA ASN A 348 -25.29 55.35 36.41
C ASN A 348 -23.96 54.63 36.63
N VAL A 349 -22.86 55.34 36.39
CA VAL A 349 -21.51 54.82 36.53
C VAL A 349 -21.05 54.87 37.99
N LEU A 350 -20.92 53.70 38.62
CA LEU A 350 -20.33 53.59 39.96
C LEU A 350 -18.80 53.70 39.90
N TYR A 351 -18.17 52.83 39.11
CA TYR A 351 -16.72 52.72 39.01
C TYR A 351 -16.29 52.21 37.63
N ASP A 352 -15.12 52.63 37.18
CA ASP A 352 -14.41 51.91 36.11
C ASP A 352 -13.66 50.70 36.71
N LEU A 353 -13.59 49.59 35.98
CA LEU A 353 -13.11 48.31 36.49
C LEU A 353 -11.79 47.87 35.84
N ARG A 354 -10.84 47.47 36.69
CA ARG A 354 -9.57 46.87 36.30
C ARG A 354 -9.37 45.56 37.05
N TRP A 355 -9.18 44.46 36.33
CA TRP A 355 -8.82 43.17 36.90
C TRP A 355 -7.56 42.63 36.24
N ASP A 356 -6.44 42.66 36.96
CA ASP A 356 -5.16 42.16 36.44
C ASP A 356 -5.03 40.63 36.51
N LYS A 357 -5.96 39.94 37.19
CA LYS A 357 -5.93 38.48 37.46
C LYS A 357 -7.00 37.67 36.71
N GLY A 358 -7.84 38.30 35.91
CA GLY A 358 -8.96 37.62 35.25
C GLY A 358 -9.60 38.45 34.14
N ASP A 359 -10.65 37.90 33.54
CA ASP A 359 -11.27 38.41 32.33
C ASP A 359 -12.68 38.94 32.63
N LEU A 360 -12.82 40.28 32.67
CA LEU A 360 -14.10 40.96 32.87
C LEU A 360 -15.05 40.82 31.66
N GLY A 361 -14.55 40.48 30.47
CA GLY A 361 -15.37 40.25 29.29
C GLY A 361 -16.34 39.06 29.47
N LYS A 362 -15.97 38.08 30.31
CA LYS A 362 -16.81 36.93 30.66
C LYS A 362 -17.95 37.24 31.63
N LEU A 363 -17.90 38.41 32.27
CA LEU A 363 -18.89 38.86 33.27
C LEU A 363 -19.78 39.98 32.72
N MET A 364 -19.67 40.29 31.43
CA MET A 364 -20.48 41.31 30.74
C MET A 364 -21.98 41.04 30.89
N GLY A 365 -22.71 42.02 31.43
CA GLY A 365 -24.14 41.93 31.74
C GLY A 365 -24.46 41.23 33.07
N SER A 366 -23.49 40.63 33.74
CA SER A 366 -23.69 40.01 35.06
C SER A 366 -23.72 41.06 36.18
N ASN A 367 -24.62 40.88 37.14
CA ASN A 367 -24.59 41.58 38.42
C ASN A 367 -23.49 40.96 39.30
N VAL A 368 -22.59 41.79 39.84
CA VAL A 368 -21.40 41.34 40.55
C VAL A 368 -21.16 42.13 41.83
N GLY A 369 -20.68 41.45 42.86
CA GLY A 369 -20.09 42.05 44.05
C GLY A 369 -18.57 42.14 43.90
N ILE A 370 -18.00 43.31 44.15
CA ILE A 370 -16.58 43.58 43.96
C ILE A 370 -15.90 43.92 45.28
N VAL A 371 -14.73 43.34 45.51
CA VAL A 371 -13.75 43.79 46.53
C VAL A 371 -12.47 44.21 45.82
N GLY A 372 -11.96 45.38 46.17
CA GLY A 372 -10.75 45.90 45.57
C GLY A 372 -10.34 47.25 46.16
N LYS A 373 -9.33 47.86 45.54
CA LYS A 373 -8.80 49.17 45.97
C LYS A 373 -9.20 50.24 44.96
N VAL A 374 -9.90 51.25 45.44
CA VAL A 374 -10.26 52.44 44.65
C VAL A 374 -9.02 53.29 44.38
N LYS A 375 -8.78 53.63 43.12
CA LYS A 375 -7.72 54.54 42.66
C LYS A 375 -8.34 55.65 41.81
N SER A 376 -7.75 56.83 41.90
CA SER A 376 -8.04 57.94 40.99
C SER A 376 -6.84 58.14 40.07
N TYR A 377 -7.09 58.46 38.81
CA TYR A 377 -6.07 58.73 37.79
C TYR A 377 -6.30 60.14 37.24
N ASP A 378 -5.23 60.90 37.05
CA ASP A 378 -5.36 62.26 36.53
C ASP A 378 -5.93 62.27 35.10
N GLY A 379 -6.79 63.24 34.80
CA GLY A 379 -7.57 63.30 33.56
C GLY A 379 -8.58 62.16 33.35
N TRP A 380 -8.84 61.30 34.34
CA TRP A 380 -9.75 60.17 34.22
C TRP A 380 -11.11 60.42 34.91
N ALA A 381 -12.21 60.15 34.19
CA ALA A 381 -13.54 60.67 34.56
C ALA A 381 -14.21 59.99 35.78
N HIS A 382 -13.94 58.71 36.03
CA HIS A 382 -14.55 57.95 37.15
C HIS A 382 -13.46 57.27 37.97
N LYS A 383 -13.73 56.96 39.24
CA LYS A 383 -12.76 56.22 40.06
C LYS A 383 -12.61 54.79 39.53
N VAL A 384 -11.39 54.27 39.53
CA VAL A 384 -11.07 52.91 39.07
C VAL A 384 -10.97 51.96 40.26
N VAL A 385 -11.69 50.85 40.25
CA VAL A 385 -11.48 49.77 41.23
C VAL A 385 -10.49 48.76 40.64
N VAL A 386 -9.36 48.57 41.32
CA VAL A 386 -8.46 47.45 41.07
C VAL A 386 -8.97 46.24 41.84
N ILE A 387 -9.51 45.27 41.12
CA ILE A 387 -10.26 44.13 41.65
C ILE A 387 -9.31 43.12 42.29
N GLU A 388 -9.53 42.86 43.58
CA GLU A 388 -8.86 41.81 44.35
C GLU A 388 -9.71 40.53 44.41
N ARG A 389 -11.04 40.68 44.39
CA ARG A 389 -12.05 39.62 44.24
C ARG A 389 -13.30 40.15 43.55
N ILE A 390 -13.94 39.30 42.75
CA ILE A 390 -15.22 39.56 42.10
C ILE A 390 -16.06 38.28 42.20
N ASP A 391 -17.28 38.41 42.71
CA ASP A 391 -18.25 37.33 42.87
C ASP A 391 -19.50 37.68 42.05
N VAL A 392 -20.08 36.71 41.34
CA VAL A 392 -21.35 36.92 40.63
C VAL A 392 -22.49 36.80 41.65
N ILE A 393 -23.39 37.79 41.68
CA ILE A 393 -24.53 37.81 42.58
C ILE A 393 -25.77 37.45 41.76
N GLU A 394 -26.27 36.24 41.97
CA GLU A 394 -27.57 35.83 41.45
C GLU A 394 -28.64 36.74 42.08
N THR A 395 -29.41 37.41 41.22
CA THR A 395 -30.52 38.24 41.68
C THR A 395 -31.72 37.30 41.74
N GLU A 396 -32.18 36.94 42.94
CA GLU A 396 -33.37 36.09 43.07
C GLU A 396 -34.57 36.80 42.42
N GLU A 397 -35.00 36.31 41.27
CA GLU A 397 -36.23 36.78 40.63
C GLU A 397 -37.40 36.51 41.58
N THR A 398 -38.06 37.58 42.01
CA THR A 398 -39.22 37.51 42.89
C THR A 398 -40.37 36.91 42.09
N LYS A 399 -40.73 35.68 42.45
CA LYS A 399 -41.60 34.77 41.69
C LYS A 399 -43.10 35.02 41.89
#